data_AF-A0AAD6RZZ3-F1
#
_entry.id   AF-A0AAD6RZZ3-F1
#
_cell.length_a   1.000
_cell.length_b   1.000
_cell.length_c   1.000
_cell.angle_alpha   90.00
_cell.angle_beta   90.00
_cell.angle_gamma   90.00
#
_symmetry.space_group_name_H-M   'P 1'
#
loop_
_entity.id
_entity.type
_entity.pdbx_description
1 polymer ?
#
loop_
_entity_poly.entity_id
_entity_poly.type
_entity_poly.pdbx_seq_one_letter_code
_entity_poly.pdbx_strand_id
1 'polypeptide(L)'
;MLNGARPTRRPPLSTTRIIVSSNGEQYRVVEITGARSGASIRERIFSKLSIPDDRQSYFSVYQSEVGVLALGGALTDSRLFEVCQQYGDSSGSLKFFVSTAPDRPLQPELSYSEYPIAYRAPVYNRQGASSGYRY
;
A
#
# COMPACT_ATOMS: atom_id res chain seq x y z
N MET A 1 -29.90 12.68 37.09
CA MET A 1 -29.69 13.40 35.82
C MET A 1 -28.60 12.67 35.06
N LEU A 2 -28.93 12.05 33.92
CA LEU A 2 -27.99 11.25 33.13
C LEU A 2 -27.11 12.21 32.31
N ASN A 3 -25.80 12.24 32.60
CA ASN A 3 -24.83 12.97 31.79
C ASN A 3 -24.76 12.31 30.40
N GLY A 4 -25.37 12.96 29.41
CA GLY A 4 -25.21 12.60 28.01
C GLY A 4 -23.77 12.84 27.60
N ALA A 5 -22.97 11.78 27.55
CA ALA A 5 -21.66 11.80 26.92
C ALA A 5 -21.86 12.23 25.47
N ARG A 6 -21.53 13.49 25.17
CA ARG A 6 -21.51 14.03 23.81
C ARG A 6 -20.60 13.12 22.99
N PRO A 7 -21.05 12.53 21.87
CA PRO A 7 -20.17 11.70 21.06
C PRO A 7 -19.00 12.59 20.65
N THR A 8 -17.80 12.23 21.12
CA THR A 8 -16.56 12.97 20.87
C THR A 8 -16.23 12.79 19.40
N ARG A 9 -16.81 13.65 18.55
CA ARG A 9 -16.56 13.63 17.11
C ARG A 9 -15.06 13.88 16.92
N ARG A 10 -14.34 12.88 16.37
CA ARG A 10 -12.91 13.02 16.08
C ARG A 10 -12.71 14.26 15.18
N PRO A 11 -11.74 15.13 15.49
CA PRO A 11 -11.49 16.30 14.67
C PRO A 11 -11.05 15.85 13.27
N PRO A 12 -11.41 16.63 12.21
CA PRO A 12 -10.91 16.35 10.87
C PRO A 12 -9.38 16.45 10.84
N LEU A 13 -8.76 15.79 9.87
CA LEU A 13 -7.32 15.94 9.64
C LEU A 13 -6.98 17.40 9.31
N SER A 14 -5.89 17.89 9.88
CA SER A 14 -5.25 19.15 9.51
C SER A 14 -4.68 19.05 8.09
N THR A 15 -3.90 20.05 7.65
CA THR A 15 -3.25 20.00 6.33
C THR A 15 -2.28 18.82 6.27
N THR A 16 -2.73 17.73 5.66
CA THR A 16 -2.05 16.44 5.66
C THR A 16 -1.94 15.89 4.25
N ARG A 17 -0.73 15.49 3.88
CA ARG A 17 -0.43 14.77 2.65
C ARG A 17 0.12 13.40 3.01
N ILE A 18 -0.12 12.43 2.13
CA ILE A 18 0.42 11.08 2.25
C ILE A 18 0.97 10.66 0.89
N ILE A 19 1.92 9.73 0.90
CA ILE A 19 2.46 9.14 -0.31
C ILE A 19 1.90 7.73 -0.44
N VAL A 20 1.42 7.36 -1.62
CA VAL A 20 0.85 6.05 -1.88
C VAL A 20 1.49 5.40 -3.11
N SER A 21 1.61 4.08 -3.10
CA SER A 21 2.04 3.28 -4.25
C SER A 21 1.25 1.99 -4.35
N SER A 22 1.07 1.47 -5.57
CA SER A 22 0.50 0.14 -5.81
C SER A 22 1.49 -0.86 -6.41
N ASN A 23 2.69 -0.40 -6.78
CA ASN A 23 3.73 -1.23 -7.41
C ASN A 23 5.12 -1.08 -6.75
N GLY A 24 5.29 -0.16 -5.78
CA GLY A 24 6.55 0.08 -5.10
C GLY A 24 7.53 0.96 -5.88
N GLU A 25 7.22 1.32 -7.14
CA GLU A 25 8.08 2.11 -8.01
C GLU A 25 7.49 3.52 -8.25
N GLN A 26 6.17 3.57 -8.42
CA GLN A 26 5.45 4.82 -8.66
C GLN A 26 4.81 5.29 -7.36
N TYR A 27 5.31 6.41 -6.86
CA TYR A 27 4.80 7.07 -5.67
C TYR A 27 3.96 8.28 -6.06
N ARG A 28 2.74 8.35 -5.53
CA ARG A 28 1.79 9.43 -5.77
C ARG A 28 1.48 10.15 -4.46
N VAL A 29 1.51 11.48 -4.47
CA VAL A 29 1.09 12.29 -3.32
C VAL A 29 -0.44 12.44 -3.34
N VAL A 30 -1.09 12.14 -2.21
CA VAL A 30 -2.53 12.31 -1.98
C VAL A 30 -2.72 13.35 -0.89
N GLU A 31 -3.56 14.34 -1.15
CA GLU A 31 -3.96 15.30 -0.12
C GLU A 31 -5.20 14.81 0.62
N ILE A 32 -5.07 14.61 1.93
CA ILE A 32 -6.12 14.08 2.80
C ILE A 32 -6.61 15.12 3.82
N THR A 33 -6.22 16.38 3.64
CA THR A 33 -6.72 17.53 4.41
C THR A 33 -8.23 17.49 4.57
N GLY A 34 -8.71 17.66 5.81
CA GLY A 34 -10.13 17.71 6.13
C GLY A 34 -10.84 16.35 6.17
N ALA A 35 -10.14 15.23 5.91
CA ALA A 35 -10.75 13.91 6.01
C ALA A 35 -11.24 13.64 7.45
N ARG A 36 -12.39 12.96 7.57
CA ARG A 36 -13.08 12.71 8.85
C ARG A 36 -13.13 11.24 9.24
N SER A 37 -12.72 10.35 8.35
CA SER A 37 -12.74 8.90 8.55
C SER A 37 -11.69 8.23 7.67
N GLY A 38 -11.29 7.01 8.02
CA GLY A 38 -10.39 6.22 7.19
C GLY A 38 -11.00 5.83 5.86
N ALA A 39 -12.32 5.61 5.82
CA ALA A 39 -13.03 5.33 4.57
C ALA A 39 -12.84 6.47 3.55
N SER A 40 -12.99 7.73 3.96
CA SER A 40 -12.75 8.89 3.08
C SER A 40 -11.28 9.01 2.67
N ILE A 41 -10.34 8.61 3.52
CA ILE A 41 -8.90 8.57 3.17
C ILE A 41 -8.67 7.49 2.11
N ARG A 42 -9.17 6.27 2.34
CA ARG A 42 -9.04 5.13 1.44
C ARG A 42 -9.63 5.43 0.06
N GLU A 43 -10.81 6.05 0.00
CA GLU A 43 -11.43 6.50 -1.25
C GLU A 43 -10.53 7.47 -2.02
N ARG A 44 -9.92 8.44 -1.34
CA ARG A 44 -8.95 9.37 -1.96
C ARG A 44 -7.70 8.64 -2.48
N ILE A 45 -7.21 7.64 -1.75
CA ILE A 45 -6.07 6.81 -2.17
C ILE A 45 -6.42 6.05 -3.45
N PHE A 46 -7.53 5.32 -3.46
CA PHE A 46 -7.96 4.50 -4.60
C PHE A 46 -8.24 5.37 -5.83
N SER A 47 -8.91 6.51 -5.64
CA SER A 47 -9.11 7.50 -6.70
C SER A 47 -7.79 7.98 -7.30
N LYS A 48 -6.78 8.28 -6.46
CA LYS A 48 -5.48 8.76 -6.93
C LYS A 48 -4.67 7.68 -7.65
N LEU A 49 -4.85 6.42 -7.28
CA LEU A 49 -4.25 5.26 -7.95
C LEU A 49 -5.05 4.78 -9.15
N SER A 50 -6.20 5.42 -9.45
CA SER A 50 -7.10 5.02 -10.53
C SER A 50 -7.57 3.57 -10.40
N ILE A 51 -7.82 3.12 -9.16
CA ILE A 51 -8.36 1.79 -8.87
C ILE A 51 -9.87 1.82 -9.10
N PRO A 52 -10.41 0.99 -10.01
CA PRO A 52 -11.84 0.92 -10.28
C PRO A 52 -12.65 0.49 -9.05
N ASP A 53 -13.85 1.05 -8.87
CA ASP A 53 -14.73 0.78 -7.73
C ASP A 53 -15.08 -0.71 -7.58
N ASP A 54 -15.28 -1.42 -8.69
CA ASP A 54 -15.54 -2.87 -8.74
C ASP A 54 -14.37 -3.70 -8.20
N ARG A 55 -13.17 -3.12 -8.18
CA ARG A 55 -11.95 -3.80 -7.71
C ARG A 55 -11.54 -3.40 -6.31
N GLN A 56 -12.08 -2.32 -5.75
CA GLN A 56 -11.62 -1.76 -4.46
C GLN A 56 -11.72 -2.76 -3.30
N SER A 57 -12.71 -3.67 -3.33
CA SER A 57 -12.87 -4.72 -2.30
C SER A 57 -11.72 -5.72 -2.26
N TYR A 58 -10.98 -5.88 -3.35
CA TYR A 58 -9.81 -6.77 -3.40
C TYR A 58 -8.54 -6.09 -2.93
N PHE A 59 -8.53 -4.75 -2.81
CA PHE A 59 -7.34 -4.00 -2.41
C PHE A 59 -7.35 -3.70 -0.91
N SER A 60 -6.19 -3.87 -0.31
CA SER A 60 -5.89 -3.50 1.06
C SER A 60 -4.82 -2.42 1.10
N VAL A 61 -4.88 -1.56 2.12
CA VAL A 61 -3.90 -0.49 2.36
C VAL A 61 -2.96 -0.94 3.48
N TYR A 62 -1.67 -0.86 3.25
CA TYR A 62 -0.61 -1.22 4.20
C TYR A 62 0.22 0.03 4.49
N GLN A 63 0.73 0.15 5.72
CA GLN A 63 1.78 1.13 5.99
C GLN A 63 3.06 0.72 5.24
N SER A 64 3.91 1.65 4.83
CA SER A 64 5.11 1.36 4.03
C SER A 64 6.21 2.37 4.32
N GLU A 65 7.44 2.04 3.93
CA GLU A 65 8.60 2.93 3.91
C GLU A 65 9.32 2.82 2.55
N VAL A 66 10.23 3.74 2.25
CA VAL A 66 11.02 3.65 1.00
C VAL A 66 11.89 2.40 1.07
N GLY A 67 11.78 1.53 0.07
CA GLY A 67 12.45 0.22 0.06
C GLY A 67 11.68 -0.88 0.81
N VAL A 68 10.56 -0.58 1.48
CA VAL A 68 9.74 -1.56 2.21
C VAL A 68 8.28 -1.50 1.78
N LEU A 69 7.83 -2.51 1.05
CA LEU A 69 6.49 -2.52 0.43
C LEU A 69 5.35 -2.54 1.46
N ALA A 70 5.43 -3.28 2.55
CA ALA A 70 4.36 -3.34 3.55
C ALA A 70 4.92 -3.52 4.96
N LEU A 71 4.61 -2.61 5.86
CA LEU A 71 4.96 -2.69 7.28
C LEU A 71 3.75 -3.23 8.05
N GLY A 72 3.83 -4.50 8.42
CA GLY A 72 2.79 -5.18 9.18
C GLY A 72 1.57 -5.57 8.32
N GLY A 73 0.41 -5.66 8.97
CA GLY A 73 -0.84 -6.10 8.34
C GLY A 73 -1.61 -5.00 7.61
N ALA A 74 -2.67 -5.40 6.91
CA ALA A 74 -3.61 -4.48 6.28
C ALA A 74 -4.25 -3.55 7.33
N LEU A 75 -4.28 -2.25 7.02
CA LEU A 75 -4.86 -1.23 7.88
C LEU A 75 -6.37 -1.20 7.72
N THR A 76 -7.07 -1.27 8.85
CA THR A 76 -8.50 -0.97 8.92
C THR A 76 -8.73 0.54 8.78
N ASP A 77 -9.94 0.96 8.41
CA ASP A 77 -10.29 2.39 8.29
C ASP A 77 -10.01 3.15 9.59
N SER A 78 -10.33 2.55 10.75
CA SER A 78 -10.04 3.15 12.06
C SER A 78 -8.54 3.40 12.24
N ARG A 79 -7.71 2.40 11.91
CA ARG A 79 -6.26 2.49 12.07
C ARG A 79 -5.63 3.45 11.07
N LEU A 80 -6.07 3.42 9.82
CA LEU A 80 -5.62 4.34 8.77
C LEU A 80 -5.85 5.81 9.18
N PHE A 81 -7.02 6.10 9.74
CA PHE A 81 -7.33 7.43 10.25
C PHE A 81 -6.44 7.83 11.43
N GLU A 82 -6.24 6.92 12.40
CA GLU A 82 -5.39 7.18 13.56
C GLU A 82 -3.95 7.46 13.18
N VAL A 83 -3.39 6.68 12.25
CA VAL A 83 -2.02 6.89 11.75
C VAL A 83 -1.91 8.26 11.08
N CYS A 84 -2.86 8.61 10.22
CA CYS A 84 -2.86 9.92 9.56
C CYS A 84 -3.08 11.08 10.55
N GLN A 85 -3.81 10.86 11.64
CA GLN A 85 -4.04 11.87 12.67
C GLN A 85 -2.83 12.06 13.59
N GLN A 86 -2.11 10.98 13.93
CA GLN A 86 -0.97 11.02 14.85
C GLN A 86 0.33 11.46 14.17
N TYR A 87 0.55 10.98 12.94
CA TYR A 87 1.84 11.11 12.24
C TYR A 87 1.73 11.81 10.89
N GLY A 88 0.52 12.20 10.48
CA GLY A 88 0.32 12.91 9.22
C GLY A 88 0.77 14.36 9.33
N ASP A 89 1.48 14.81 8.29
CA ASP A 89 1.98 16.17 8.17
C ASP A 89 1.73 16.72 6.76
N SER A 90 1.98 18.02 6.58
CA SER A 90 1.80 18.69 5.29
C SER A 90 2.89 18.37 4.26
N SER A 91 4.02 17.81 4.69
CA SER A 91 5.15 17.42 3.82
C SER A 91 4.99 16.06 3.16
N GLY A 92 4.14 15.18 3.70
CA GLY A 92 3.90 13.85 3.14
C GLY A 92 4.83 12.76 3.66
N SER A 93 5.19 12.77 4.95
CA SER A 93 6.13 11.77 5.49
C SER A 93 5.59 10.34 5.46
N LEU A 94 4.28 10.19 5.69
CA LEU A 94 3.59 8.89 5.71
C LEU A 94 3.51 8.26 4.32
N LYS A 95 3.87 6.98 4.24
CA LYS A 95 3.80 6.20 3.01
C LYS A 95 2.90 4.99 3.21
N PHE A 96 2.11 4.71 2.19
CA PHE A 96 1.21 3.58 2.16
C PHE A 96 1.38 2.80 0.87
N PHE A 97 1.16 1.50 0.96
CA PHE A 97 1.17 0.60 -0.18
C PHE A 97 -0.20 -0.03 -0.34
N VAL A 98 -0.64 -0.17 -1.59
CA VAL A 98 -1.96 -0.70 -1.93
C VAL A 98 -1.78 -1.98 -2.73
N SER A 99 -2.26 -3.09 -2.20
CA SER A 99 -2.04 -4.42 -2.77
C SER A 99 -3.29 -5.28 -2.66
N THR A 100 -3.46 -6.20 -3.62
CA THR A 100 -4.50 -7.23 -3.58
C THR A 100 -4.07 -8.50 -2.84
N ALA A 101 -2.78 -8.62 -2.52
CA ALA A 101 -2.24 -9.78 -1.85
C ALA A 101 -2.11 -9.51 -0.34
N PRO A 102 -2.94 -10.13 0.52
CA PRO A 102 -2.75 -10.10 1.97
C PRO A 102 -1.47 -10.83 2.41
N ASP A 103 -0.95 -11.71 1.56
CA ASP A 103 0.15 -12.63 1.80
C ASP A 103 1.28 -12.51 0.77
N ARG A 104 1.60 -11.30 0.30
CA ARG A 104 2.95 -11.14 -0.25
C ARG A 104 3.86 -10.94 0.97
N PRO A 105 4.60 -11.97 1.44
CA PRO A 105 5.66 -11.71 2.39
C PRO A 105 6.51 -10.61 1.77
N LEU A 106 6.84 -9.62 2.59
CA LEU A 106 7.94 -8.72 2.29
C LEU A 106 9.08 -9.61 1.82
N GLN A 107 9.47 -9.48 0.55
CA GLN A 107 10.87 -9.67 0.27
C GLN A 107 11.54 -8.53 1.05
N PRO A 108 12.34 -8.82 2.10
CA PRO A 108 13.30 -7.83 2.52
C PRO A 108 14.15 -7.61 1.28
N GLU A 109 14.06 -6.43 0.67
CA GLU A 109 15.04 -6.04 -0.31
C GLU A 109 16.35 -5.89 0.49
N LEU A 110 17.12 -6.98 0.49
CA LEU A 110 18.57 -6.98 0.58
C LEU A 110 19.12 -6.30 1.84
N SER A 111 19.38 -7.12 2.85
CA SER A 111 20.70 -7.03 3.48
C SER A 111 21.74 -7.15 2.35
N TYR A 112 22.19 -6.01 1.82
CA TYR A 112 23.16 -5.91 0.73
C TYR A 112 24.57 -6.44 1.10
N SER A 113 24.73 -7.06 2.27
CA SER A 113 26.02 -7.50 2.78
C SER A 113 26.25 -9.02 2.73
N GLU A 114 25.33 -9.86 2.22
CA GLU A 114 25.62 -11.30 2.14
C GLU A 114 24.85 -12.05 1.04
N TYR A 115 25.38 -11.99 -0.19
CA TYR A 115 25.00 -12.93 -1.25
C TYR A 115 26.07 -14.02 -1.40
N PRO A 116 25.80 -15.29 -1.06
CA PRO A 116 26.48 -16.38 -1.71
C PRO A 116 25.93 -16.54 -3.14
N ILE A 117 26.85 -16.51 -4.10
CA ILE A 117 26.65 -16.70 -5.54
C ILE A 117 25.98 -18.07 -5.80
N ALA A 118 24.65 -18.19 -5.74
CA ALA A 118 24.03 -19.50 -5.98
C ALA A 118 22.54 -19.54 -6.34
N TYR A 119 21.92 -18.52 -6.95
CA TYR A 119 20.54 -18.69 -7.44
C TYR A 119 20.38 -18.26 -8.90
N ARG A 120 20.66 -19.26 -9.72
CA ARG A 120 20.36 -19.44 -11.13
C ARG A 120 18.91 -19.03 -11.46
N ALA A 121 18.74 -18.13 -12.43
CA ALA A 121 17.42 -17.75 -12.95
C ALA A 121 16.66 -18.97 -13.53
N PRO A 122 15.32 -19.00 -13.46
CA PRO A 122 14.55 -20.04 -14.15
C PRO A 122 14.62 -19.79 -15.66
N VAL A 123 15.12 -20.79 -16.38
CA VAL A 123 15.13 -20.78 -17.85
C VAL A 123 13.69 -20.85 -18.32
N TYR A 124 13.18 -19.77 -18.92
CA TYR A 124 11.93 -19.82 -19.67
C TYR A 124 12.15 -20.69 -20.91
N ASN A 125 11.60 -21.91 -20.89
CA ASN A 125 11.52 -22.76 -22.05
C ASN A 125 10.69 -22.08 -23.14
N ARG A 126 11.35 -21.57 -24.18
CA ARG A 126 10.71 -21.27 -25.46
C ARG A 126 10.80 -22.50 -26.35
N GLN A 127 9.65 -23.15 -26.54
CA GLN A 127 9.46 -24.13 -27.60
C GLN A 127 9.75 -23.49 -28.96
N GLY A 128 10.63 -24.14 -29.72
CA GLY A 128 10.87 -23.89 -31.13
C GLY A 128 11.15 -25.23 -31.79
N ALA A 129 10.08 -25.89 -32.24
CA ALA A 129 10.14 -27.11 -33.01
C ALA A 129 10.80 -26.86 -34.36
N SER A 130 11.75 -27.70 -34.78
CA SER A 130 11.93 -28.04 -36.20
C SER A 130 12.86 -29.25 -36.42
N SER A 131 12.26 -30.26 -37.05
CA SER A 131 12.82 -31.10 -38.12
C SER A 131 13.69 -32.31 -37.77
N GLY A 132 13.20 -33.50 -38.18
CA GLY A 132 14.07 -34.64 -38.43
C GLY A 132 13.39 -36.02 -38.50
N TYR A 133 12.36 -36.21 -39.33
CA TYR A 133 12.07 -37.56 -39.85
C TYR A 133 12.90 -37.79 -41.10
N ARG A 134 13.68 -38.88 -41.17
CA ARG A 134 13.85 -39.67 -42.41
C ARG A 134 14.16 -41.14 -42.08
N TYR A 135 13.44 -41.97 -42.85
CA TYR A 135 13.38 -43.42 -43.05
C TYR A 135 14.64 -44.24 -42.80
#